data_AF-A0A6A3ANR4-F1
#
_entry.id   AF-A0A6A3ANR4-F1
#
_cell.length_a   1.000
_cell.length_b   1.000
_cell.length_c   1.000
_cell.angle_alpha   90.00
_cell.angle_beta   90.00
_cell.angle_gamma   90.00
#
_symmetry.space_group_name_H-M   'P 1'
#
loop_
_entity.id
_entity.type
_entity.pdbx_description
1 polymer ?
#
loop_
_entity_poly.entity_id
_entity_poly.type
_entity_poly.pdbx_seq_one_letter_code
_entity_poly.pdbx_strand_id
1 'polypeptide(L)'
;MKAHRILERVQKEQRLQFGVKDPRTIIVVTPTYVRTFQALHLTGVMHSLMAAPYDLVWIVVEAGGVSNETASLIEKSGLKTIHVGFNQRMPNSWDERHKLESIMRLHALRIVREKKLDGIVMFADDSNMHSMELFDEIQNVKWLGAVSVGILATSANIDESSDRKEEEENPRMPIQGPACNASNMLAGWHTFNTLPFAGKSAVNIDDRLTVLPRKFEWSGFVLNSRLLWKDGKDKPKWIKDIDMMDGDVGSPLGLITDPSVVEPLGSCGRQVLLWWLRVEARTDSKFPPRWIIDPPLDITIPSKRTPWPDAPPELPDKEKPEMGIQEPVVKHTTKTRTSKSKHRSKRKHETRTEMRVSTRHSEQN
;
A
#
# COMPACT_ATOMS: atom_id res chain seq x y z
N MET A 1 -0.27 27.13 23.81
CA MET A 1 -0.58 26.19 24.91
C MET A 1 -2.06 26.15 25.36
N LYS A 2 -2.81 27.26 25.39
CA LYS A 2 -4.21 27.26 25.91
C LYS A 2 -5.22 26.52 25.00
N ALA A 3 -5.08 26.64 23.67
CA ALA A 3 -5.99 26.00 22.72
C ALA A 3 -5.90 24.46 22.71
N HIS A 4 -4.70 23.89 22.78
CA HIS A 4 -4.51 22.43 22.78
C HIS A 4 -5.19 21.77 23.99
N ARG A 5 -5.06 22.39 25.18
CA ARG A 5 -5.74 21.91 26.40
C ARG A 5 -7.26 21.97 26.29
N ILE A 6 -7.80 22.99 25.62
CA ILE A 6 -9.25 23.09 25.38
C ILE A 6 -9.70 21.98 24.43
N LEU A 7 -8.97 21.76 23.33
CA LEU A 7 -9.22 20.66 22.39
C LEU A 7 -9.17 19.29 23.08
N GLU A 8 -8.14 19.01 23.87
CA GLU A 8 -8.03 17.78 24.66
C GLU A 8 -9.22 17.61 25.61
N ARG A 9 -9.65 18.68 26.27
CA ARG A 9 -10.81 18.63 27.16
C ARG A 9 -12.09 18.33 26.39
N VAL A 10 -12.32 19.00 25.26
CA VAL A 10 -13.50 18.77 24.41
C VAL A 10 -13.52 17.34 23.88
N GLN A 11 -12.40 16.83 23.38
CA GLN A 11 -12.27 15.45 22.92
C GLN A 11 -12.56 14.46 24.06
N LYS A 12 -12.07 14.72 25.27
CA LYS A 12 -12.34 13.89 26.44
C LYS A 12 -13.83 13.88 26.81
N GLU A 13 -14.47 15.04 26.85
CA GLU A 13 -15.92 15.13 27.15
C GLU A 13 -16.77 14.45 26.06
N GLN A 14 -16.42 14.63 24.78
CA GLN A 14 -17.08 13.94 23.68
C GLN A 14 -16.95 12.42 23.80
N ARG A 15 -15.78 11.90 24.17
CA ARG A 15 -15.58 10.47 24.41
C ARG A 15 -16.37 9.96 25.62
N LEU A 16 -16.48 10.74 26.69
CA LEU A 16 -17.27 10.36 27.86
C LEU A 16 -18.78 10.32 27.55
N GLN A 17 -19.26 11.22 26.70
CA GLN A 17 -20.69 11.30 26.34
C GLN A 17 -21.09 10.33 25.23
N PHE A 18 -20.27 10.23 24.18
CA PHE A 18 -20.61 9.52 22.93
C PHE A 18 -19.66 8.38 22.59
N GLY A 19 -18.52 8.27 23.28
CA GLY A 19 -17.55 7.21 23.06
C GLY A 19 -17.90 5.90 23.76
N VAL A 20 -17.06 4.90 23.53
CA VAL A 20 -17.19 3.57 24.12
C VAL A 20 -17.00 3.65 25.65
N LYS A 21 -18.00 3.19 26.41
CA LYS A 21 -18.06 3.35 27.88
C LYS A 21 -17.07 2.48 28.65
N ASP A 22 -16.62 1.36 28.07
CA ASP A 22 -15.64 0.43 28.64
C ASP A 22 -14.78 -0.13 27.51
N PRO A 23 -13.79 0.65 27.01
CA PRO A 23 -12.99 0.24 25.88
C PRO A 23 -12.03 -0.87 26.25
N ARG A 24 -11.95 -1.89 25.41
CA ARG A 24 -10.94 -2.95 25.53
C ARG A 24 -9.65 -2.52 24.85
N THR A 25 -8.52 -2.97 25.40
CA THR A 25 -7.22 -2.79 24.75
C THR A 25 -7.26 -3.40 23.35
N ILE A 26 -6.70 -2.68 22.38
CA ILE A 26 -6.58 -3.13 21.00
C ILE A 26 -5.18 -3.73 20.81
N ILE A 27 -5.12 -4.96 20.34
CA ILE A 27 -3.91 -5.70 20.05
C ILE A 27 -3.73 -5.71 18.54
N VAL A 28 -2.78 -4.92 18.06
CA VAL A 28 -2.54 -4.75 16.62
C VAL A 28 -1.44 -5.71 16.18
N VAL A 29 -1.72 -6.54 15.19
CA VAL A 29 -0.74 -7.46 14.61
C VAL A 29 -0.32 -6.95 13.24
N THR A 30 0.97 -6.64 13.09
CA THR A 30 1.55 -6.14 11.83
C THR A 30 2.70 -7.05 11.38
N PRO A 31 2.50 -7.89 10.36
CA PRO A 31 3.61 -8.54 9.67
C PRO A 31 4.35 -7.50 8.82
N THR A 32 5.69 -7.55 8.85
CA THR A 32 6.53 -6.65 8.04
C THR A 32 7.87 -7.33 7.69
N TYR A 33 8.66 -6.69 6.84
CA TYR A 33 10.02 -7.13 6.50
C TYR A 33 10.82 -5.96 5.92
N VAL A 34 12.15 -6.05 6.04
CA VAL A 34 13.07 -5.01 5.56
C VAL A 34 13.01 -4.88 4.03
N ARG A 35 12.56 -3.71 3.57
CA ARG A 35 12.48 -3.33 2.15
C ARG A 35 12.44 -1.81 1.97
N THR A 36 12.57 -1.38 0.72
CA THR A 36 12.59 0.04 0.29
C THR A 36 11.43 0.85 0.86
N PHE A 37 10.19 0.35 0.80
CA PHE A 37 8.99 1.05 1.30
C PHE A 37 8.58 0.65 2.71
N GLN A 38 9.35 -0.18 3.43
CA GLN A 38 8.99 -0.64 4.78
C GLN A 38 8.69 0.54 5.71
N ALA A 39 9.60 1.51 5.72
CA ALA A 39 9.54 2.67 6.59
C ALA A 39 8.33 3.56 6.32
N LEU A 40 8.06 3.77 5.03
CA LEU A 40 6.91 4.54 4.57
C LEU A 40 5.62 3.92 5.11
N HIS A 41 5.47 2.61 4.90
CA HIS A 41 4.31 1.82 5.28
C HIS A 41 4.13 1.75 6.80
N LEU A 42 5.18 1.35 7.53
CA LEU A 42 5.15 1.30 9.00
C LEU A 42 4.91 2.66 9.64
N THR A 43 5.41 3.76 9.06
CA THR A 43 5.12 5.12 9.55
C THR A 43 3.63 5.47 9.41
N GLY A 44 3.00 5.06 8.29
CA GLY A 44 1.56 5.26 8.08
C GLY A 44 0.71 4.54 9.12
N VAL A 45 1.01 3.26 9.38
CA VAL A 45 0.34 2.49 10.44
C VAL A 45 0.63 3.10 11.81
N MET A 46 1.90 3.39 12.12
CA MET A 46 2.31 3.99 13.39
C MET A 46 1.51 5.26 13.72
N HIS A 47 1.43 6.21 12.78
CA HIS A 47 0.67 7.44 13.02
C HIS A 47 -0.83 7.19 13.19
N SER A 48 -1.39 6.22 12.47
CA SER A 48 -2.79 5.81 12.64
C SER A 48 -3.04 5.25 14.04
N LEU A 49 -2.13 4.40 14.54
CA LEU A 49 -2.21 3.82 15.88
C LEU A 49 -2.01 4.88 16.98
N MET A 50 -1.10 5.83 16.79
CA MET A 50 -0.90 6.93 17.74
C MET A 50 -2.11 7.87 17.84
N ALA A 51 -2.87 8.01 16.75
CA ALA A 51 -4.08 8.84 16.71
C ALA A 51 -5.30 8.15 17.34
N ALA A 52 -5.30 6.82 17.42
CA ALA A 52 -6.41 6.05 17.94
C ALA A 52 -6.66 6.37 19.44
N PRO A 53 -7.91 6.47 19.89
CA PRO A 53 -8.26 6.96 21.22
C PRO A 53 -8.22 5.88 22.33
N TYR A 54 -7.58 4.74 22.09
CA TYR A 54 -7.65 3.54 22.92
C TYR A 54 -6.27 3.04 23.34
N ASP A 55 -6.23 2.27 24.43
CA ASP A 55 -5.01 1.56 24.82
C ASP A 55 -4.64 0.52 23.77
N LEU A 56 -3.37 0.53 23.36
CA LEU A 56 -2.87 -0.27 22.25
C LEU A 56 -1.64 -1.08 22.65
N VAL A 57 -1.61 -2.34 22.21
CA VAL A 57 -0.40 -3.19 22.18
C VAL A 57 -0.10 -3.51 20.73
N TRP A 58 1.05 -3.07 20.24
CA TRP A 58 1.45 -3.25 18.86
C TRP A 58 2.45 -4.40 18.73
N ILE A 59 2.01 -5.53 18.16
CA ILE A 59 2.84 -6.69 17.87
C ILE A 59 3.36 -6.58 16.44
N VAL A 60 4.66 -6.40 16.31
CA VAL A 60 5.35 -6.31 15.02
C VAL A 60 6.13 -7.59 14.79
N VAL A 61 5.74 -8.35 13.77
CA VAL A 61 6.43 -9.59 13.38
C VAL A 61 7.25 -9.30 12.13
N GLU A 62 8.56 -9.43 12.22
CA GLU A 62 9.49 -9.06 11.15
C GLU A 62 10.10 -10.29 10.48
N ALA A 63 9.84 -10.49 9.19
CA ALA A 63 10.47 -11.57 8.43
C ALA A 63 11.96 -11.27 8.18
N GLY A 64 12.80 -12.29 8.38
CA GLY A 64 14.25 -12.18 8.24
C GLY A 64 15.00 -11.90 9.54
N GLY A 65 14.28 -11.79 10.67
CA GLY A 65 14.83 -11.47 11.99
C GLY A 65 14.60 -10.02 12.40
N VAL A 66 14.81 -9.73 13.69
CA VAL A 66 14.68 -8.39 14.26
C VAL A 66 15.79 -7.48 13.71
N SER A 67 15.43 -6.34 13.12
CA SER A 67 16.39 -5.32 12.70
C SER A 67 16.39 -4.09 13.60
N ASN A 68 17.55 -3.41 13.67
CA ASN A 68 17.69 -2.17 14.43
C ASN A 68 16.90 -1.03 13.79
N GLU A 69 16.77 -1.05 12.45
CA GLU A 69 15.99 -0.11 11.67
C GLU A 69 14.51 -0.16 12.05
N THR A 70 13.92 -1.35 12.06
CA THR A 70 12.53 -1.55 12.47
C THR A 70 12.35 -1.20 13.94
N ALA A 71 13.25 -1.65 14.82
CA ALA A 71 13.18 -1.36 16.25
C ALA A 71 13.20 0.15 16.54
N SER A 72 14.13 0.89 15.91
CA SER A 72 14.24 2.34 16.06
C SER A 72 13.04 3.10 15.46
N LEU A 73 12.38 2.54 14.44
CA LEU A 73 11.16 3.12 13.89
C LEU A 73 10.01 3.05 14.90
N ILE A 74 9.71 1.84 15.37
CA ILE A 74 8.54 1.59 16.19
C ILE A 74 8.68 2.17 17.59
N GLU A 75 9.92 2.33 18.09
CA GLU A 75 10.20 3.00 19.36
C GLU A 75 9.72 4.47 19.37
N LYS A 76 9.80 5.16 18.21
CA LYS A 76 9.34 6.56 18.08
C LYS A 76 7.84 6.72 18.30
N SER A 77 7.07 5.64 18.20
CA SER A 77 5.62 5.67 18.42
C SER A 77 5.23 5.95 19.87
N GLY A 78 6.10 5.59 20.83
CA GLY A 78 5.78 5.58 22.26
C GLY A 78 4.69 4.57 22.66
N LEU A 79 4.23 3.72 21.74
CA LEU A 79 3.24 2.68 21.99
C LEU A 79 3.88 1.48 22.70
N LYS A 80 3.07 0.66 23.36
CA LYS A 80 3.53 -0.62 23.93
C LYS A 80 3.78 -1.62 22.80
N THR A 81 5.03 -1.76 22.39
CA THR A 81 5.42 -2.63 21.26
C THR A 81 5.94 -3.99 21.71
N ILE A 82 5.60 -5.05 20.98
CA ILE A 82 6.21 -6.38 21.06
C ILE A 82 6.81 -6.67 19.68
N HIS A 83 8.12 -6.50 19.55
CA HIS A 83 8.85 -6.73 18.30
C HIS A 83 9.45 -8.13 18.30
N VAL A 84 9.08 -8.95 17.31
CA VAL A 84 9.53 -10.35 17.21
C VAL A 84 10.04 -10.64 15.81
N GLY A 85 11.18 -11.31 15.72
CA GLY A 85 11.75 -11.77 14.46
C GLY A 85 11.20 -13.13 14.07
N PHE A 86 10.88 -13.28 12.79
CA PHE A 86 10.50 -14.54 12.17
C PHE A 86 11.66 -15.04 11.30
N ASN A 87 12.19 -16.23 11.63
CA ASN A 87 13.42 -16.79 11.04
C ASN A 87 13.22 -17.36 9.62
N GLN A 88 12.58 -16.58 8.74
CA GLN A 88 12.43 -16.85 7.33
C GLN A 88 12.42 -15.52 6.59
N ARG A 89 13.19 -15.40 5.51
CA ARG A 89 13.19 -14.21 4.66
C ARG A 89 11.90 -14.14 3.84
N MET A 90 11.46 -12.92 3.55
CA MET A 90 10.30 -12.72 2.68
C MET A 90 10.60 -13.21 1.25
N PRO A 91 9.79 -14.13 0.68
CA PRO A 91 9.96 -14.63 -0.69
C PRO A 91 9.76 -13.54 -1.73
N ASN A 92 10.09 -13.78 -3.00
CA ASN A 92 9.83 -12.83 -4.09
C ASN A 92 8.48 -13.05 -4.78
N SER A 93 7.98 -14.29 -4.79
CA SER A 93 6.66 -14.63 -5.31
C SER A 93 5.55 -14.10 -4.40
N TRP A 94 4.55 -13.45 -4.98
CA TRP A 94 3.37 -12.99 -4.25
C TRP A 94 2.62 -14.15 -3.60
N ASP A 95 2.56 -15.33 -4.22
CA ASP A 95 1.85 -16.46 -3.63
C ASP A 95 2.48 -16.90 -2.30
N GLU A 96 3.79 -17.05 -2.31
CA GLU A 96 4.58 -17.45 -1.15
C GLU A 96 4.63 -16.36 -0.08
N ARG A 97 4.64 -15.08 -0.48
CA ARG A 97 4.53 -13.93 0.44
C ARG A 97 3.25 -13.97 1.25
N HIS A 98 2.10 -14.10 0.59
CA HIS A 98 0.81 -14.18 1.29
C HIS A 98 0.78 -15.34 2.29
N LYS A 99 1.35 -16.50 1.92
CA LYS A 99 1.47 -17.66 2.82
C LYS A 99 2.35 -17.35 4.03
N LEU A 100 3.53 -16.77 3.81
CA LEU A 100 4.42 -16.40 4.90
C LEU A 100 3.80 -15.36 5.83
N GLU A 101 3.15 -14.33 5.29
CA GLU A 101 2.46 -13.33 6.10
C GLU A 101 1.33 -13.95 6.93
N SER A 102 0.56 -14.91 6.39
CA SER A 102 -0.42 -15.68 7.18
C SER A 102 0.25 -16.41 8.34
N ILE A 103 1.37 -17.09 8.10
CA ILE A 103 2.13 -17.79 9.16
C ILE A 103 2.63 -16.81 10.23
N MET A 104 3.10 -15.62 9.82
CA MET A 104 3.52 -14.57 10.76
C MET A 104 2.35 -14.06 11.62
N ARG A 105 1.15 -13.92 11.05
CA ARG A 105 -0.07 -13.56 11.81
C ARG A 105 -0.43 -14.66 12.81
N LEU A 106 -0.37 -15.93 12.42
CA LEU A 106 -0.58 -17.06 13.35
C LEU A 106 0.46 -17.08 14.47
N HIS A 107 1.73 -16.80 14.16
CA HIS A 107 2.79 -16.67 15.16
C HIS A 107 2.50 -15.55 16.17
N ALA A 108 1.99 -14.40 15.71
CA ALA A 108 1.53 -13.33 16.60
C ALA A 108 0.38 -13.78 17.52
N LEU A 109 -0.59 -14.54 17.00
CA LEU A 109 -1.68 -15.08 17.82
C LEU A 109 -1.17 -16.06 18.90
N ARG A 110 -0.12 -16.84 18.61
CA ARG A 110 0.54 -17.68 19.63
C ARG A 110 1.15 -16.83 20.74
N ILE A 111 1.80 -15.71 20.41
CA ILE A 111 2.33 -14.75 21.40
C ILE A 111 1.19 -14.16 22.24
N VAL A 112 0.08 -13.76 21.62
CA VAL A 112 -1.12 -13.26 22.33
C VAL A 112 -1.61 -14.30 23.33
N ARG A 113 -1.66 -15.57 22.94
CA ARG A 113 -2.07 -16.69 23.80
C ARG A 113 -1.11 -16.91 24.96
N GLU A 114 0.19 -17.03 24.67
CA GLU A 114 1.24 -17.30 25.67
C GLU A 114 1.33 -16.18 26.71
N LYS A 115 1.26 -14.92 26.27
CA LYS A 115 1.27 -13.74 27.15
C LYS A 115 -0.09 -13.42 27.76
N LYS A 116 -1.14 -14.17 27.41
CA LYS A 116 -2.53 -13.96 27.84
C LYS A 116 -2.97 -12.50 27.71
N LEU A 117 -2.65 -11.88 26.57
CA LEU A 117 -3.03 -10.48 26.34
C LEU A 117 -4.56 -10.42 26.20
N ASP A 118 -5.21 -9.61 27.04
CA ASP A 118 -6.66 -9.43 27.03
C ASP A 118 -7.04 -8.20 26.20
N GLY A 119 -7.92 -8.37 25.23
CA GLY A 119 -8.26 -7.30 24.30
C GLY A 119 -8.87 -7.78 22.98
N ILE A 120 -8.91 -6.86 22.03
CA ILE A 120 -9.41 -7.09 20.67
C ILE A 120 -8.22 -7.16 19.73
N VAL A 121 -8.02 -8.28 19.06
CA VAL A 121 -6.98 -8.46 18.05
C VAL A 121 -7.47 -7.95 16.70
N MET A 122 -6.72 -7.03 16.10
CA MET A 122 -6.89 -6.58 14.71
C MET A 122 -5.61 -6.84 13.91
N PHE A 123 -5.75 -7.17 12.63
CA PHE A 123 -4.61 -7.36 11.73
C PHE A 123 -4.43 -6.11 10.88
N ALA A 124 -3.29 -5.44 11.04
CA ALA A 124 -2.94 -4.23 10.30
C ALA A 124 -1.69 -4.50 9.48
N ASP A 125 -1.87 -4.88 8.21
CA ASP A 125 -0.76 -4.96 7.27
C ASP A 125 -0.11 -3.59 7.13
N ASP A 126 1.21 -3.56 6.99
CA ASP A 126 1.98 -2.32 7.00
C ASP A 126 1.57 -1.34 5.89
N SER A 127 1.09 -1.83 4.75
CA SER A 127 0.69 -1.00 3.61
C SER A 127 -0.79 -0.55 3.61
N ASN A 128 -1.61 -1.02 4.56
CA ASN A 128 -3.04 -0.72 4.59
C ASN A 128 -3.35 0.64 5.23
N MET A 129 -4.47 1.24 4.83
CA MET A 129 -4.98 2.50 5.40
C MET A 129 -6.21 2.26 6.27
N HIS A 130 -6.21 2.81 7.48
CA HIS A 130 -7.23 2.54 8.49
C HIS A 130 -7.98 3.83 8.85
N SER A 131 -9.32 3.80 8.80
CA SER A 131 -10.13 4.90 9.33
C SER A 131 -10.06 4.92 10.86
N MET A 132 -10.18 6.10 11.48
CA MET A 132 -10.28 6.19 12.94
C MET A 132 -11.57 5.55 13.47
N GLU A 133 -12.64 5.58 12.68
CA GLU A 133 -13.93 4.94 12.99
C GLU A 133 -13.81 3.42 13.11
N LEU A 134 -12.82 2.79 12.45
CA LEU A 134 -12.54 1.37 12.59
C LEU A 134 -12.28 1.01 14.05
N PHE A 135 -11.48 1.83 14.75
CA PHE A 135 -11.09 1.55 16.13
C PHE A 135 -12.27 1.62 17.09
N ASP A 136 -13.26 2.47 16.79
CA ASP A 136 -14.51 2.53 17.55
C ASP A 136 -15.40 1.32 17.22
N GLU A 137 -15.53 0.97 15.94
CA GLU A 137 -16.41 -0.09 15.49
C GLU A 137 -15.98 -1.47 16.01
N ILE A 138 -14.68 -1.76 16.02
CA ILE A 138 -14.19 -3.06 16.51
C ILE A 138 -14.47 -3.27 18.00
N GLN A 139 -14.68 -2.20 18.77
CA GLN A 139 -15.04 -2.31 20.20
C GLN A 139 -16.39 -2.98 20.42
N ASN A 140 -17.24 -3.11 19.39
CA ASN A 140 -18.53 -3.78 19.48
C ASN A 140 -18.43 -5.32 19.38
N VAL A 141 -17.28 -5.88 18.99
CA VAL A 141 -17.12 -7.32 18.73
C VAL A 141 -17.23 -8.15 20.01
N LYS A 142 -18.07 -9.19 20.05
CA LYS A 142 -18.12 -10.08 21.22
C LYS A 142 -17.06 -11.16 21.13
N TRP A 143 -16.95 -11.80 19.97
CA TRP A 143 -16.09 -12.95 19.73
C TRP A 143 -15.30 -12.79 18.44
N LEU A 144 -15.98 -12.65 17.31
CA LEU A 144 -15.38 -12.58 15.98
C LEU A 144 -16.10 -11.56 15.15
N GLY A 145 -15.36 -10.63 14.55
CA GLY A 145 -15.90 -9.56 13.74
C GLY A 145 -15.37 -9.62 12.31
N ALA A 146 -16.23 -9.24 11.36
CA ALA A 146 -15.82 -8.96 9.99
C ALA A 146 -16.21 -7.53 9.62
N VAL A 147 -15.26 -6.79 9.04
CA VAL A 147 -15.46 -5.44 8.49
C VAL A 147 -15.32 -5.46 6.97
N SER A 148 -15.90 -4.47 6.29
CA SER A 148 -15.68 -4.29 4.86
C SER A 148 -14.34 -3.62 4.58
N VAL A 149 -13.64 -4.18 3.58
CA VAL A 149 -12.33 -3.76 3.09
C VAL A 149 -12.48 -3.25 1.67
N GLY A 150 -12.11 -1.99 1.44
CA GLY A 150 -12.01 -1.41 0.11
C GLY A 150 -10.74 -1.90 -0.58
N ILE A 151 -10.86 -2.47 -1.77
CA ILE A 151 -9.73 -2.97 -2.54
C ILE A 151 -9.30 -1.89 -3.54
N LEU A 152 -8.09 -1.37 -3.36
CA LEU A 152 -7.48 -0.42 -4.29
C LEU A 152 -6.62 -1.16 -5.31
N ALA A 153 -7.25 -1.92 -6.20
CA ALA A 153 -6.57 -2.49 -7.35
C ALA A 153 -6.47 -1.43 -8.45
N THR A 154 -5.26 -0.91 -8.71
CA THR A 154 -5.06 0.03 -9.81
C THR A 154 -5.35 -0.70 -11.12
N SER A 155 -6.31 -0.21 -11.90
CA SER A 155 -6.58 -0.72 -13.24
C SER A 155 -5.52 -0.21 -14.21
N ALA A 156 -4.28 -0.70 -14.07
CA ALA A 156 -3.28 -0.50 -15.12
C ALA A 156 -3.76 -1.29 -16.34
N ASN A 157 -4.27 -0.58 -17.35
CA ASN A 157 -4.73 -1.08 -18.66
C ASN A 157 -6.16 -1.66 -18.70
N ILE A 158 -7.16 -0.84 -18.34
CA ILE A 158 -8.39 -0.85 -19.15
C ILE A 158 -8.07 0.05 -20.34
N ASP A 159 -7.55 -0.56 -21.41
CA ASP A 159 -7.41 0.13 -22.68
C ASP A 159 -8.78 0.72 -23.03
N GLU A 160 -8.84 2.03 -23.26
CA GLU A 160 -10.02 2.76 -23.75
C GLU A 160 -10.45 2.34 -25.18
N SER A 161 -10.02 1.16 -25.66
CA SER A 161 -10.20 0.69 -27.03
C SER A 161 -11.00 -0.60 -27.18
N SER A 162 -11.62 -1.13 -26.11
CA SER A 162 -12.64 -2.17 -26.29
C SER A 162 -14.01 -1.51 -26.38
N ASP A 163 -14.52 -1.36 -27.60
CA ASP A 163 -15.92 -1.08 -27.91
C ASP A 163 -16.81 -1.96 -27.04
N ARG A 164 -17.42 -1.35 -26.03
CA ARG A 164 -18.30 -2.03 -25.09
C ARG A 164 -19.61 -2.36 -25.80
N LYS A 165 -19.98 -3.65 -25.84
CA LYS A 165 -21.39 -3.97 -25.56
C LYS A 165 -21.54 -3.83 -24.06
N GLU A 166 -21.97 -2.65 -23.63
CA GLU A 166 -22.43 -2.41 -22.27
C GLU A 166 -23.68 -3.26 -22.04
N GLU A 167 -23.50 -4.49 -21.59
CA GLU A 167 -24.50 -5.06 -20.70
C GLU A 167 -24.37 -4.32 -19.38
N GLU A 168 -25.50 -3.81 -18.87
CA GLU A 168 -25.70 -3.15 -17.58
C GLU A 168 -25.34 -4.07 -16.38
N GLU A 169 -24.18 -4.72 -16.38
CA GLU A 169 -23.64 -5.26 -15.14
C GLU A 169 -23.15 -4.07 -14.31
N ASN A 170 -23.97 -3.65 -13.34
CA ASN A 170 -23.60 -2.72 -12.27
C ASN A 170 -22.10 -2.85 -11.94
N PRO A 171 -21.29 -1.77 -12.06
CA PRO A 171 -19.86 -1.86 -11.80
C PRO A 171 -19.68 -2.43 -10.39
N ARG A 172 -19.21 -3.69 -10.31
CA ARG A 172 -19.13 -4.41 -9.04
C ARG A 172 -18.13 -3.67 -8.16
N MET A 173 -18.64 -3.13 -7.06
CA MET A 173 -17.86 -2.33 -6.13
C MET A 173 -16.67 -3.17 -5.62
N PRO A 174 -15.42 -2.68 -5.69
CA PRO A 174 -14.22 -3.45 -5.36
C PRO A 174 -14.07 -3.56 -3.84
N ILE A 175 -14.98 -4.27 -3.19
CA ILE A 175 -15.06 -4.41 -1.74
C ILE A 175 -15.07 -5.90 -1.39
N GLN A 176 -14.38 -6.23 -0.31
CA GLN A 176 -14.53 -7.49 0.39
C GLN A 176 -15.25 -7.23 1.72
N GLY A 177 -16.15 -8.11 2.15
CA GLY A 177 -16.87 -7.86 3.38
C GLY A 177 -17.99 -8.87 3.67
N PRO A 178 -18.61 -8.78 4.85
CA PRO A 178 -19.82 -9.54 5.16
C PRO A 178 -21.00 -9.06 4.32
N ALA A 179 -21.87 -9.99 3.93
CA ALA A 179 -23.17 -9.70 3.32
C ALA A 179 -24.28 -10.14 4.28
N CYS A 180 -25.24 -9.26 4.59
CA CYS A 180 -26.33 -9.58 5.51
C CYS A 180 -27.70 -9.69 4.85
N ASN A 181 -28.58 -10.42 5.53
CA ASN A 181 -30.01 -10.42 5.25
C ASN A 181 -30.70 -9.16 5.81
N ALA A 182 -32.02 -9.06 5.61
CA ALA A 182 -32.85 -7.95 6.08
C ALA A 182 -32.82 -7.73 7.60
N SER A 183 -32.46 -8.76 8.37
CA SER A 183 -32.32 -8.71 9.83
C SER A 183 -30.91 -8.33 10.30
N ASN A 184 -30.03 -7.86 9.40
CA ASN A 184 -28.62 -7.56 9.66
C ASN A 184 -27.80 -8.74 10.21
N MET A 185 -28.26 -9.98 9.96
CA MET A 185 -27.50 -11.19 10.26
C MET A 185 -26.67 -11.59 9.05
N LEU A 186 -25.46 -12.09 9.30
CA LEU A 186 -24.56 -12.58 8.25
C LEU A 186 -25.27 -13.66 7.42
N ALA A 187 -25.36 -13.42 6.12
CA ALA A 187 -25.99 -14.31 5.14
C ALA A 187 -25.00 -14.81 4.09
N GLY A 188 -23.86 -14.13 3.91
CA GLY A 188 -22.82 -14.51 2.96
C GLY A 188 -21.63 -13.57 3.01
N TRP A 189 -20.80 -13.63 1.96
CA TRP A 189 -19.58 -12.83 1.85
C TRP A 189 -19.51 -12.18 0.48
N HIS A 190 -19.20 -10.88 0.46
CA HIS A 190 -18.73 -10.21 -0.73
C HIS A 190 -17.23 -10.49 -0.87
N THR A 191 -16.85 -11.17 -1.95
CA THR A 191 -15.46 -11.45 -2.29
C THR A 191 -15.09 -10.70 -3.56
N PHE A 192 -13.82 -10.29 -3.67
CA PHE A 192 -13.33 -9.62 -4.86
C PHE A 192 -13.31 -10.59 -6.06
N ASN A 193 -13.92 -10.19 -7.18
CA ASN A 193 -13.93 -11.00 -8.40
C ASN A 193 -12.59 -10.86 -9.12
N THR A 194 -11.76 -11.90 -9.09
CA THR A 194 -10.45 -11.92 -9.75
C THR A 194 -10.53 -12.28 -11.24
N LEU A 195 -11.67 -12.79 -11.74
CA LEU A 195 -11.81 -13.23 -13.13
C LEU A 195 -11.45 -12.16 -14.18
N PRO A 196 -11.86 -10.89 -14.03
CA PRO A 196 -11.51 -9.84 -15.00
C PRO A 196 -10.00 -9.55 -15.08
N PHE A 197 -9.25 -9.99 -14.07
CA PHE A 197 -7.81 -9.77 -13.93
C PHE A 197 -7.00 -11.05 -14.17
N ALA A 198 -7.65 -12.14 -14.62
CA ALA A 198 -6.97 -13.40 -14.92
C ALA A 198 -5.87 -13.20 -15.97
N GLY A 199 -4.64 -13.63 -15.66
CA GLY A 199 -3.46 -13.42 -16.51
C GLY A 199 -2.90 -11.99 -16.53
N LYS A 200 -3.53 -11.05 -15.79
CA LYS A 200 -3.09 -9.65 -15.62
C LYS A 200 -2.71 -9.32 -14.17
N SER A 201 -2.43 -10.33 -13.35
CA SER A 201 -2.00 -10.18 -11.95
C SER A 201 -0.49 -10.31 -11.82
N ALA A 202 0.12 -9.53 -10.93
CA ALA A 202 1.51 -9.74 -10.55
C ALA A 202 1.72 -11.12 -9.91
N VAL A 203 2.72 -11.85 -10.41
CA VAL A 203 3.20 -13.11 -9.83
C VAL A 203 4.40 -12.83 -8.92
N ASN A 204 5.27 -11.91 -9.32
CA ASN A 204 6.47 -11.53 -8.58
C ASN A 204 6.48 -10.05 -8.21
N ILE A 205 7.32 -9.75 -7.21
CA ILE A 205 8.17 -8.55 -7.12
C ILE A 205 7.93 -7.46 -8.18
N ASP A 206 8.67 -7.69 -9.25
CA ASP A 206 9.06 -6.72 -10.26
C ASP A 206 8.04 -6.60 -11.39
N ASP A 207 6.94 -7.34 -11.31
CA ASP A 207 5.89 -7.30 -12.30
C ASP A 207 5.20 -5.92 -12.25
N ARG A 208 5.03 -5.31 -13.42
CA ARG A 208 4.32 -4.02 -13.55
C ARG A 208 2.80 -4.15 -13.40
N LEU A 209 2.32 -5.35 -13.10
CA LEU A 209 0.92 -5.69 -12.97
C LEU A 209 0.45 -5.46 -11.53
N THR A 210 -0.86 -5.39 -11.35
CA THR A 210 -1.46 -5.16 -10.03
C THR A 210 -1.51 -6.47 -9.24
N VAL A 211 -1.19 -6.39 -7.95
CA VAL A 211 -1.38 -7.51 -7.01
C VAL A 211 -2.86 -7.62 -6.69
N LEU A 212 -3.41 -8.82 -6.79
CA LEU A 212 -4.82 -9.06 -6.45
C LEU A 212 -4.94 -9.53 -5.00
N PRO A 213 -6.01 -9.14 -4.29
CA PRO A 213 -6.27 -9.64 -2.96
C PRO A 213 -6.68 -11.12 -2.99
N ARG A 214 -6.59 -11.78 -1.85
CA ARG A 214 -7.11 -13.14 -1.60
C ARG A 214 -8.62 -13.09 -1.40
N LYS A 215 -9.26 -14.27 -1.21
CA LYS A 215 -10.72 -14.40 -1.10
C LYS A 215 -11.32 -13.48 -0.03
N PHE A 216 -10.65 -13.39 1.13
CA PHE A 216 -10.98 -12.46 2.20
C PHE A 216 -9.69 -12.13 2.95
N GLU A 217 -9.31 -10.85 2.97
CA GLU A 217 -8.09 -10.36 3.60
C GLU A 217 -8.12 -10.44 5.14
N TRP A 218 -6.97 -10.71 5.74
CA TRP A 218 -6.82 -10.80 7.21
C TRP A 218 -7.20 -9.51 7.92
N SER A 219 -6.93 -8.37 7.30
CA SER A 219 -7.22 -7.05 7.84
C SER A 219 -8.72 -6.76 7.95
N GLY A 220 -9.57 -7.51 7.23
CA GLY A 220 -11.03 -7.47 7.38
C GLY A 220 -11.57 -8.25 8.58
N PHE A 221 -10.70 -8.91 9.35
CA PHE A 221 -11.09 -9.82 10.42
C PHE A 221 -10.59 -9.35 11.79
N VAL A 222 -11.44 -9.51 12.80
CA VAL A 222 -11.20 -9.05 14.16
C VAL A 222 -11.57 -10.15 15.14
N LEU A 223 -10.78 -10.31 16.20
CA LEU A 223 -10.90 -11.43 17.13
C LEU A 223 -10.83 -10.96 18.59
N ASN A 224 -11.74 -11.43 19.43
CA ASN A 224 -11.57 -11.30 20.88
C ASN A 224 -10.46 -12.25 21.36
N SER A 225 -9.39 -11.71 21.95
CA SER A 225 -8.20 -12.48 22.31
C SER A 225 -8.48 -13.59 23.34
N ARG A 226 -9.56 -13.46 24.13
CA ARG A 226 -9.99 -14.49 25.10
C ARG A 226 -10.27 -15.84 24.44
N LEU A 227 -10.62 -15.87 23.16
CA LEU A 227 -10.80 -17.11 22.39
C LEU A 227 -9.52 -17.94 22.27
N LEU A 228 -8.36 -17.31 22.43
CA LEU A 228 -7.05 -17.93 22.24
C LEU A 228 -6.53 -18.62 23.49
N TRP A 229 -6.75 -18.02 24.66
CA TRP A 229 -6.10 -18.44 25.92
C TRP A 229 -7.04 -18.76 27.08
N LYS A 230 -8.33 -18.41 26.99
CA LYS A 230 -9.28 -18.73 28.06
C LYS A 230 -9.69 -20.20 27.93
N ASP A 231 -9.01 -21.06 28.66
CA ASP A 231 -9.32 -22.49 28.73
C ASP A 231 -10.61 -22.75 29.52
N GLY A 232 -11.49 -23.62 29.00
CA GLY A 232 -12.70 -24.07 29.70
C GLY A 232 -13.88 -24.42 28.78
N LYS A 233 -15.03 -24.72 29.40
CA LYS A 233 -16.34 -24.95 28.73
C LYS A 233 -16.79 -23.80 27.81
N ASP A 234 -16.17 -22.62 27.96
CA ASP A 234 -16.46 -21.40 27.21
C ASP A 234 -15.73 -21.33 25.86
N LYS A 235 -14.71 -22.16 25.59
CA LYS A 235 -14.01 -22.15 24.28
C LYS A 235 -14.94 -22.74 23.23
N PRO A 236 -15.36 -21.98 22.20
CA PRO A 236 -16.31 -22.48 21.24
C PRO A 236 -15.71 -23.58 20.37
N LYS A 237 -16.46 -24.65 20.09
CA LYS A 237 -15.98 -25.75 19.21
C LYS A 237 -15.79 -25.32 17.76
N TRP A 238 -16.34 -24.17 17.37
CA TRP A 238 -16.25 -23.66 16.01
C TRP A 238 -14.92 -23.00 15.67
N ILE A 239 -14.07 -22.71 16.67
CA ILE A 239 -12.72 -22.19 16.45
C ILE A 239 -11.74 -23.35 16.38
N LYS A 240 -10.94 -23.41 15.32
CA LYS A 240 -9.87 -24.40 15.18
C LYS A 240 -8.70 -24.02 16.09
N ASP A 241 -7.96 -25.03 16.53
CA ASP A 241 -6.71 -24.78 17.22
C ASP A 241 -5.66 -24.26 16.23
N ILE A 242 -5.04 -23.13 16.56
CA ILE A 242 -4.01 -22.47 15.76
C ILE A 242 -2.77 -23.36 15.61
N ASP A 243 -2.54 -24.28 16.54
CA ASP A 243 -1.40 -25.21 16.46
C ASP A 243 -1.65 -26.36 15.49
N MET A 244 -2.90 -26.65 15.14
CA MET A 244 -3.26 -27.66 14.14
C MET A 244 -3.37 -27.07 12.72
N MET A 245 -3.07 -25.78 12.56
CA MET A 245 -3.14 -25.11 11.26
C MET A 245 -1.80 -25.26 10.56
N ASP A 246 -1.77 -26.10 9.54
CA ASP A 246 -0.69 -26.15 8.56
C ASP A 246 -0.67 -24.82 7.81
N GLY A 247 0.51 -24.22 7.62
CA GLY A 247 0.71 -22.80 7.24
C GLY A 247 0.06 -22.26 5.96
N ASP A 248 -0.85 -22.99 5.31
CA ASP A 248 -1.63 -22.58 4.15
C ASP A 248 -3.01 -21.98 4.51
N VAL A 249 -3.05 -21.15 5.56
CA VAL A 249 -4.25 -20.42 5.95
C VAL A 249 -4.31 -19.13 5.14
N GLY A 250 -4.61 -19.25 3.85
CA GLY A 250 -4.66 -18.11 2.91
C GLY A 250 -5.74 -17.06 3.25
N SER A 251 -6.62 -17.32 4.22
CA SER A 251 -7.67 -16.43 4.69
C SER A 251 -8.01 -16.70 6.16
N PRO A 252 -8.37 -15.67 6.96
CA PRO A 252 -8.78 -15.84 8.35
C PRO A 252 -10.01 -16.76 8.51
N LEU A 253 -10.84 -16.90 7.46
CA LEU A 253 -11.98 -17.82 7.45
C LEU A 253 -11.56 -19.29 7.61
N GLY A 254 -10.29 -19.63 7.40
CA GLY A 254 -9.76 -20.95 7.70
C GLY A 254 -9.77 -21.30 9.20
N LEU A 255 -9.75 -20.29 10.09
CA LEU A 255 -9.74 -20.43 11.55
C LEU A 255 -11.07 -20.91 12.13
N ILE A 256 -12.14 -20.82 11.36
CA ILE A 256 -13.49 -21.15 11.78
C ILE A 256 -14.00 -22.37 11.00
N THR A 257 -14.77 -23.23 11.65
CA THR A 257 -15.49 -24.32 10.97
C THR A 257 -16.84 -23.87 10.43
N ASP A 258 -17.49 -22.91 11.09
CA ASP A 258 -18.76 -22.33 10.65
C ASP A 258 -18.62 -20.80 10.51
N PRO A 259 -18.56 -20.26 9.28
CA PRO A 259 -18.48 -18.83 9.04
C PRO A 259 -19.71 -18.02 9.48
N SER A 260 -20.85 -18.66 9.76
CA SER A 260 -22.08 -17.96 10.16
C SER A 260 -22.00 -17.31 11.55
N VAL A 261 -21.01 -17.71 12.36
CA VAL A 261 -20.80 -17.21 13.72
C VAL A 261 -20.12 -15.83 13.76
N VAL A 262 -19.66 -15.32 12.62
CA VAL A 262 -18.93 -14.06 12.53
C VAL A 262 -19.91 -12.89 12.59
N GLU A 263 -19.61 -11.93 13.47
CA GLU A 263 -20.39 -10.72 13.69
C GLU A 263 -20.08 -9.70 12.57
N PRO A 264 -21.08 -9.28 11.77
CA PRO A 264 -20.87 -8.31 10.72
C PRO A 264 -20.82 -6.90 11.32
N LEU A 265 -19.65 -6.26 11.25
CA LEU A 265 -19.40 -4.92 11.77
C LEU A 265 -19.60 -3.85 10.67
N GLY A 266 -19.66 -2.57 11.05
CA GLY A 266 -19.73 -1.43 10.14
C GLY A 266 -21.07 -1.34 9.42
N SER A 267 -22.18 -1.47 10.16
CA SER A 267 -23.54 -1.54 9.61
C SER A 267 -23.73 -2.68 8.60
N CYS A 268 -23.21 -3.86 8.96
CA CYS A 268 -23.03 -5.02 8.09
C CYS A 268 -22.30 -4.71 6.78
N GLY A 269 -21.05 -4.26 6.93
CA GLY A 269 -20.17 -4.05 5.79
C GLY A 269 -20.63 -2.94 4.82
N ARG A 270 -21.66 -2.15 5.16
CA ARG A 270 -22.09 -0.99 4.38
C ARG A 270 -21.10 0.18 4.52
N GLN A 271 -20.30 0.17 5.57
CA GLN A 271 -19.20 1.12 5.78
C GLN A 271 -17.87 0.47 5.44
N VAL A 272 -17.11 1.14 4.57
CA VAL A 272 -15.70 0.78 4.33
C VAL A 272 -14.85 1.54 5.33
N LEU A 273 -14.24 0.79 6.26
CA LEU A 273 -13.46 1.35 7.37
C LEU A 273 -11.95 1.14 7.19
N LEU A 274 -11.57 0.42 6.15
CA LEU A 274 -10.21 -0.01 5.85
C LEU A 274 -10.03 -0.12 4.34
N TRP A 275 -8.86 0.29 3.85
CA TRP A 275 -8.47 0.11 2.45
C TRP A 275 -7.22 -0.76 2.35
N TRP A 276 -7.35 -1.81 1.54
CA TRP A 276 -6.25 -2.67 1.15
C TRP A 276 -5.52 -2.03 -0.03
N LEU A 277 -4.26 -1.70 0.20
CA LEU A 277 -3.38 -1.07 -0.77
C LEU A 277 -2.05 -1.81 -0.76
N ARG A 278 -1.66 -2.39 -1.89
CA ARG A 278 -0.34 -3.02 -2.06
C ARG A 278 0.45 -2.28 -3.12
N VAL A 279 1.36 -1.43 -2.65
CA VAL A 279 2.35 -0.71 -3.47
C VAL A 279 3.73 -1.09 -2.97
N GLU A 280 4.56 -1.61 -3.88
CA GLU A 280 5.92 -2.06 -3.58
C GLU A 280 6.92 -1.45 -4.57
N ALA A 281 8.15 -1.27 -4.09
CA ALA A 281 9.27 -0.91 -4.94
C ALA A 281 9.80 -2.16 -5.67
N ARG A 282 10.52 -1.95 -6.78
CA ARG A 282 11.24 -3.03 -7.45
C ARG A 282 12.30 -3.63 -6.52
N THR A 283 12.62 -4.90 -6.71
CA THR A 283 13.64 -5.62 -5.92
C THR A 283 15.04 -5.01 -6.01
N ASP A 284 15.35 -4.34 -7.13
CA ASP A 284 16.60 -3.62 -7.37
C ASP A 284 16.63 -2.20 -6.77
N SER A 285 15.51 -1.72 -6.25
CA SER A 285 15.41 -0.38 -5.66
C SER A 285 16.15 -0.34 -4.33
N LYS A 286 17.27 0.40 -4.29
CA LYS A 286 18.04 0.61 -3.05
C LYS A 286 17.49 1.83 -2.30
N PHE A 287 17.36 1.71 -0.99
CA PHE A 287 17.00 2.82 -0.10
C PHE A 287 18.10 3.01 0.95
N PRO A 288 18.40 4.25 1.38
CA PRO A 288 19.42 4.50 2.39
C PRO A 288 19.10 3.77 3.71
N PRO A 289 20.10 3.13 4.35
CA PRO A 289 19.92 2.50 5.65
C PRO A 289 19.55 3.56 6.69
N ARG A 290 18.61 3.24 7.58
CA ARG A 290 18.06 4.17 8.60
C ARG A 290 17.48 5.47 8.02
N TRP A 291 17.29 5.55 6.70
CA TRP A 291 16.80 6.72 5.96
C TRP A 291 17.69 7.95 6.08
N ILE A 292 18.98 7.70 6.34
CA ILE A 292 19.99 8.74 6.42
C ILE A 292 20.70 8.79 5.07
N ILE A 293 20.56 9.92 4.38
CA ILE A 293 21.34 10.20 3.18
C ILE A 293 22.73 10.65 3.63
N ASP A 294 23.73 9.80 3.43
CA ASP A 294 25.13 10.06 3.79
C ASP A 294 26.05 9.54 2.67
N PRO A 295 26.83 10.40 2.00
CA PRO A 295 26.95 11.85 2.19
C PRO A 295 25.69 12.63 1.75
N PRO A 296 25.49 13.90 2.19
CA PRO A 296 24.41 14.76 1.72
C PRO A 296 24.32 14.82 0.19
N LEU A 297 23.11 14.96 -0.36
CA LEU A 297 22.92 15.05 -1.81
C LEU A 297 23.69 16.24 -2.39
N ASP A 298 24.51 15.98 -3.39
CA ASP A 298 25.21 17.02 -4.13
C ASP A 298 24.22 17.94 -4.85
N ILE A 299 24.42 19.25 -4.73
CA ILE A 299 23.67 20.22 -5.51
C ILE A 299 24.17 20.14 -6.95
N THR A 300 23.38 19.57 -7.85
CA THR A 300 23.63 19.67 -9.29
C THR A 300 23.37 21.11 -9.73
N ILE A 301 24.36 21.99 -9.60
CA ILE A 301 24.28 23.36 -10.13
C ILE A 301 24.23 23.23 -11.66
N PRO A 302 23.19 23.74 -12.33
CA PRO A 302 23.18 23.79 -13.79
C PRO A 302 24.43 24.56 -14.23
N SER A 303 25.28 23.92 -15.02
CA SER A 303 26.42 24.62 -15.62
C SER A 303 25.87 25.86 -16.33
N LYS A 304 26.27 27.06 -15.90
CA LYS A 304 25.88 28.33 -16.55
C LYS A 304 26.36 28.41 -18.01
N ARG A 305 27.18 27.45 -18.44
CA ARG A 305 27.64 27.26 -19.81
C ARG A 305 27.84 25.77 -20.05
N THR A 306 26.83 25.05 -20.51
CA THR A 306 27.12 24.01 -21.49
C THR A 306 27.60 24.76 -22.74
N PRO A 307 28.88 24.64 -23.16
CA PRO A 307 29.25 25.08 -24.49
C PRO A 307 28.49 24.15 -25.42
N TRP A 308 27.38 24.64 -25.99
CA TRP A 308 26.82 23.99 -27.15
C TRP A 308 27.92 23.99 -28.20
N PRO A 309 28.36 22.84 -28.72
CA PRO A 309 29.27 22.86 -29.85
C PRO A 309 28.55 23.60 -31.00
N ASP A 310 29.23 24.60 -31.58
CA ASP A 310 28.67 25.45 -32.66
C ASP A 310 28.31 24.64 -33.93
N ALA A 311 28.74 23.39 -33.99
CA ALA A 311 28.40 22.44 -35.04
C ALA A 311 27.92 21.11 -34.44
N PRO A 312 26.88 20.47 -35.02
CA PRO A 312 26.51 19.11 -34.71
C PRO A 312 27.72 18.16 -34.89
N PRO A 313 27.84 17.08 -34.09
CA PRO A 313 28.85 16.06 -34.32
C PRO A 313 28.70 15.50 -35.74
N GLU A 314 29.80 15.44 -36.49
CA GLU A 314 29.81 14.76 -37.78
C GLU A 314 29.48 13.28 -37.55
N LEU A 315 28.41 12.81 -38.19
CA LEU A 315 28.05 11.41 -38.17
C LEU A 315 29.16 10.63 -38.90
N PRO A 316 29.62 9.48 -38.38
CA PRO A 316 30.57 8.65 -39.10
C PRO A 316 29.96 8.26 -40.45
N ASP A 317 30.72 8.52 -41.52
CA ASP A 317 30.35 8.13 -42.87
C ASP A 317 30.06 6.63 -42.88
N LYS A 318 28.86 6.26 -43.33
CA LYS A 318 28.54 4.87 -43.62
C LYS A 318 29.45 4.42 -44.75
N GLU A 319 30.52 3.71 -44.44
CA GLU A 319 31.15 2.79 -45.38
C GLU A 319 30.05 1.87 -45.92
N LYS A 320 29.65 2.11 -47.16
CA LYS A 320 28.84 1.16 -47.92
C LYS A 320 29.75 -0.04 -48.22
N PRO A 321 29.40 -1.27 -47.83
CA PRO A 321 30.07 -2.44 -48.36
C PRO A 321 29.77 -2.51 -49.86
N GLU A 322 30.81 -2.48 -50.68
CA GLU A 322 30.73 -2.88 -52.07
C GLU A 322 30.31 -4.36 -52.12
N MET A 323 29.09 -4.62 -52.60
CA MET A 323 28.76 -5.90 -53.21
C MET A 323 28.12 -5.62 -54.55
N GLY A 324 28.89 -5.92 -55.59
CA GLY A 324 28.49 -5.76 -56.97
C GLY A 324 27.34 -6.69 -57.34
N ILE A 325 26.31 -6.13 -57.97
CA ILE A 325 25.44 -6.85 -58.89
C ILE A 325 25.15 -5.88 -60.06
N GLN A 326 25.44 -6.37 -61.27
CA GLN A 326 25.27 -5.69 -62.54
C GLN A 326 23.79 -5.34 -62.78
N GLU A 327 23.49 -4.07 -63.08
CA GLU A 327 22.23 -3.68 -63.71
C GLU A 327 22.35 -3.80 -65.23
N PRO A 328 21.33 -4.33 -65.95
CA PRO A 328 21.21 -4.13 -67.37
C PRO A 328 20.56 -2.78 -67.69
N VAL A 329 21.17 -2.15 -68.69
CA VAL A 329 20.82 -0.89 -69.35
C VAL A 329 19.34 -0.84 -69.79
N VAL A 330 18.62 0.22 -69.41
CA VAL A 330 17.55 0.80 -70.26
C VAL A 330 17.66 2.32 -70.26
N LYS A 331 17.91 2.86 -71.45
CA LYS A 331 17.98 4.29 -71.78
C LYS A 331 16.60 4.90 -71.75
N HIS A 332 16.43 6.08 -71.14
CA HIS A 332 15.54 7.10 -71.70
C HIS A 332 16.09 8.51 -71.53
N THR A 333 15.87 9.26 -72.59
CA THR A 333 16.58 10.44 -73.06
C THR A 333 15.86 11.74 -72.68
N THR A 334 16.63 12.68 -72.14
CA THR A 334 16.67 14.14 -72.40
C THR A 334 15.42 15.04 -72.25
N LYS A 335 15.74 16.19 -71.63
CA LYS A 335 15.28 17.58 -71.88
C LYS A 335 13.90 17.90 -71.25
N THR A 336 13.64 19.03 -70.58
CA THR A 336 14.25 20.37 -70.69
C THR A 336 13.82 21.29 -69.52
N ARG A 337 14.74 22.18 -69.10
CA ARG A 337 14.58 23.63 -68.83
C ARG A 337 13.75 24.18 -67.64
N THR A 338 14.52 24.81 -66.72
CA THR A 338 14.42 26.22 -66.20
C THR A 338 13.11 26.66 -65.52
N SER A 339 13.09 26.87 -64.21
CA SER A 339 13.58 28.03 -63.41
C SER A 339 12.75 29.31 -63.49
N LYS A 340 12.27 29.74 -62.30
CA LYS A 340 11.94 31.09 -61.79
C LYS A 340 11.02 30.89 -60.57
N SER A 341 11.01 31.65 -59.49
CA SER A 341 11.84 32.74 -58.97
C SER A 341 11.34 33.02 -57.55
N LYS A 342 12.24 33.48 -56.70
CA LYS A 342 12.09 33.88 -55.29
C LYS A 342 10.97 34.92 -55.06
N HIS A 343 10.34 34.87 -53.89
CA HIS A 343 10.00 36.08 -53.14
C HIS A 343 10.37 35.95 -51.66
N ARG A 344 11.09 36.97 -51.18
CA ARG A 344 11.59 37.19 -49.83
C ARG A 344 10.85 38.41 -49.29
N SER A 345 10.33 38.36 -48.07
CA SER A 345 10.05 39.57 -47.29
C SER A 345 10.57 39.40 -45.86
N LYS A 346 11.36 40.40 -45.45
CA LYS A 346 11.89 40.61 -44.10
C LYS A 346 10.95 41.56 -43.37
N ARG A 347 10.77 41.40 -42.06
CA ARG A 347 10.50 42.54 -41.15
C ARG A 347 11.27 42.38 -39.82
N LYS A 348 12.04 43.42 -39.50
CA LYS A 348 12.75 43.73 -38.24
C LYS A 348 11.71 44.08 -37.15
N HIS A 349 11.81 43.57 -35.93
CA HIS A 349 12.62 44.01 -34.76
C HIS A 349 11.98 45.17 -33.98
N GLU A 350 11.66 44.93 -32.70
CA GLU A 350 11.74 45.96 -31.67
C GLU A 350 12.01 45.33 -30.28
N THR A 351 12.84 46.03 -29.52
CA THR A 351 13.43 45.65 -28.24
C THR A 351 12.98 46.68 -27.23
N ARG A 352 12.63 46.30 -26.00
CA ARG A 352 12.49 47.27 -24.90
C ARG A 352 13.02 46.69 -23.59
N THR A 353 14.00 47.41 -23.06
CA THR A 353 14.75 47.19 -21.81
C THR A 353 14.14 48.05 -20.71
N GLU A 354 14.14 47.56 -19.46
CA GLU A 354 14.18 48.30 -18.17
C GLU A 354 13.87 47.26 -17.05
N MET A 355 14.41 47.25 -15.83
CA MET A 355 15.49 47.95 -15.14
C MET A 355 15.69 47.19 -13.80
N ARG A 356 16.94 47.01 -13.35
CA ARG A 356 17.28 46.47 -12.01
C ARG A 356 17.11 47.55 -10.95
N VAL A 357 16.56 47.20 -9.78
CA VAL A 357 16.87 47.88 -8.51
C VAL A 357 17.27 46.84 -7.46
N SER A 358 18.38 47.13 -6.81
CA SER A 358 19.03 46.44 -5.71
C SER A 358 18.71 47.18 -4.43
N THR A 359 18.45 46.45 -3.34
CA THR A 359 18.66 46.96 -1.98
C THR A 359 19.26 45.87 -1.11
N ARG A 360 20.48 46.15 -0.64
CA ARG A 360 21.17 45.50 0.47
C ARG A 360 20.53 45.95 1.79
N HIS A 361 20.55 45.08 2.79
CA HIS A 361 20.66 45.50 4.19
C HIS A 361 21.69 44.61 4.91
N SER A 362 22.57 45.27 5.65
CA SER A 362 23.57 44.75 6.56
C SER A 362 23.37 45.40 7.94
N GLU A 363 23.93 44.75 8.97
CA GLU A 363 24.21 45.20 10.36
C GLU A 363 23.08 44.95 11.38
N GLN A 364 23.26 44.06 12.37
CA GLN A 364 24.06 44.16 13.62
C GLN A 364 23.45 45.13 14.66
N ASN A 365 22.71 44.56 15.62
CA ASN A 365 23.04 44.56 17.06
C ASN A 365 22.10 43.62 17.82
#